data_AF-A0A6G5QPP3-F1
#
_entry.id   AF-A0A6G5QPP3-F1
#
_cell.length_a   1.000
_cell.length_b   1.000
_cell.length_c   1.000
_cell.angle_alpha   90.00
_cell.angle_beta   90.00
_cell.angle_gamma   90.00
#
_symmetry.space_group_name_H-M   'P 1'
#
loop_
_entity.id
_entity.type
_entity.pdbx_description
1 polymer ?
#
loop_
_entity_poly.entity_id
_entity_poly.type
_entity_poly.pdbx_seq_one_letter_code
_entity_poly.pdbx_strand_id
1 'polypeptide(L)'
;MKNSNFSRRDFVKLSMVGAGALALGGVNAQAAVSSKDVKFDEEWDVVIVGSGFAGLAAGITAAEKGNKVLILEKMGRIGGNSVINGGLFAVPNNDKQKAEGVKDSNELFIKDCLKAGRGLNHVDLIDTIATRAQDAYKLTIKCGVKYIDKLSHLGGHSVPRTVQTTNGSGSGIVQPMVEYFKNLQGAELRQRAKFDEFVLGEDGGVEGVIIRENYKFDSNSLKDDVENTSGEKKTIKAKKGVVLAAGGFCRDVFFREVQDPSITKETDSTNHPGATAGAMKEAFRIGAIPVQLSWIQFGPWACPDEKGFGVGSLFNVNASFRYGISVNPKTGKRYMNELADRRTRAQAMFRVIGTDGNYPINFCDSNGVKALLPEQLEKPLNSGILKKFDSIDEIAAFYKIPADELKKTVERYNGFVKAGKDDDFGKPLDKTTTDGYDVSKPPFYAMRGTPKLHHTMGGIDINTKAQVISLKTEMPIPRLFAAGEITGGVHGASRLGSVAIADCLTFGMIAGENIG
;
A
#
# COMPACT_ATOMS: atom_id res chain seq x y z
N MET A 1 33.27 33.58 16.18
CA MET A 1 32.62 33.06 17.40
C MET A 1 32.47 34.22 18.40
N LYS A 2 31.25 34.69 18.64
CA LYS A 2 30.94 35.64 19.73
C LYS A 2 30.21 34.84 20.81
N ASN A 3 30.82 34.70 21.98
CA ASN A 3 30.25 34.02 23.14
C ASN A 3 29.08 34.85 23.70
N SER A 4 27.85 34.32 23.65
CA SER A 4 26.74 34.83 24.45
C SER A 4 26.73 34.11 25.80
N ASN A 5 27.22 34.78 26.85
CA ASN A 5 27.15 34.28 28.22
C ASN A 5 25.70 34.41 28.73
N PHE A 6 24.96 33.30 28.72
CA PHE A 6 23.70 33.18 29.46
C PHE A 6 23.99 33.24 30.97
N SER A 7 23.42 34.19 31.69
CA SER A 7 23.63 34.32 33.13
C SER A 7 22.54 33.59 33.93
N ARG A 8 22.85 33.21 35.17
CA ARG A 8 21.88 32.64 36.13
C ARG A 8 20.66 33.54 36.37
N ARG A 9 20.77 34.86 36.14
CA ARG A 9 19.65 35.81 36.24
C ARG A 9 18.65 35.68 35.09
N ASP A 10 19.11 35.28 33.91
CA ASP A 10 18.25 35.05 32.74
C ASP A 10 17.41 33.77 32.91
N PHE A 11 17.97 32.77 33.61
CA PHE A 11 17.25 31.55 34.00
C PHE A 11 16.10 31.82 34.98
N VAL A 12 16.32 32.70 35.98
CA VAL A 12 15.29 33.05 36.97
C VAL A 12 14.15 33.87 36.34
N LYS A 13 14.44 34.74 35.38
CA LYS A 13 13.41 35.47 34.62
C LYS A 13 12.55 34.54 33.75
N LEU A 14 13.13 33.47 33.20
CA LEU A 14 12.37 32.44 32.48
C LEU A 14 11.43 31.67 33.43
N SER A 15 11.89 31.37 34.65
CA SER A 15 11.09 30.64 35.65
C SER A 15 9.93 31.47 36.24
N MET A 16 10.02 32.81 36.27
CA MET A 16 8.95 33.66 36.82
C MET A 16 7.82 33.98 35.83
N VAL A 17 8.05 33.84 34.52
CA VAL A 17 6.96 33.86 33.52
C VAL A 17 6.26 32.50 33.43
N GLY A 18 6.92 31.43 33.91
CA GLY A 18 6.42 30.04 33.86
C GLY A 18 5.43 29.64 34.96
N ALA A 19 5.15 30.48 35.96
CA ALA A 19 4.24 30.14 37.05
C ALA A 19 2.74 30.44 36.76
N GLY A 20 2.43 31.12 35.65
CA GLY A 20 1.07 31.55 35.29
C GLY A 20 0.40 30.78 34.14
N ALA A 21 1.06 29.80 33.54
CA ALA A 21 0.55 29.05 32.38
C ALA A 21 0.79 27.54 32.48
N LEU A 22 0.82 26.99 33.70
CA LEU A 22 0.75 25.54 33.93
C LEU A 22 -0.69 25.14 34.27
N ALA A 23 -1.64 25.48 33.40
CA ALA A 23 -2.68 24.52 33.08
C ALA A 23 -2.06 23.49 32.13
N LEU A 24 -1.06 22.75 32.63
CA LEU A 24 -0.79 21.42 32.12
C LEU A 24 -2.06 20.65 32.47
N GLY A 25 -3.02 20.65 31.53
CA GLY A 25 -4.07 19.66 31.53
C GLY A 25 -3.35 18.33 31.69
N GLY A 26 -3.51 17.72 32.86
CA GLY A 26 -2.82 16.49 33.20
C GLY A 26 -3.09 15.51 32.07
N VAL A 27 -2.04 15.13 31.36
CA VAL A 27 -2.09 13.98 30.48
C VAL A 27 -2.12 12.79 31.43
N ASN A 28 -3.29 12.52 32.00
CA ASN A 28 -3.52 11.24 32.62
C ASN A 28 -3.31 10.24 31.50
N ALA A 29 -2.26 9.42 31.60
CA ALA A 29 -2.18 8.20 30.83
C ALA A 29 -3.44 7.40 31.17
N GLN A 30 -4.48 7.54 30.34
CA GLN A 30 -5.76 6.90 30.58
C GLN A 30 -5.52 5.40 30.54
N ALA A 31 -5.84 4.71 31.63
CA ALA A 31 -5.83 3.25 31.66
C ALA A 31 -6.69 2.72 30.50
N ALA A 32 -6.33 1.55 29.97
CA ALA A 32 -7.17 0.87 28.99
C ALA A 32 -8.58 0.67 29.54
N VAL A 33 -9.60 0.79 28.69
CA VAL A 33 -10.99 0.72 29.12
C VAL A 33 -11.32 -0.71 29.54
N SER A 34 -11.74 -0.91 30.79
CA SER A 34 -12.15 -2.23 31.28
C SER A 34 -13.58 -2.54 30.90
N SER A 35 -13.86 -3.82 30.58
CA SER A 35 -15.22 -4.30 30.34
C SER A 35 -16.15 -4.19 31.56
N LYS A 36 -15.59 -4.10 32.78
CA LYS A 36 -16.35 -3.84 34.02
C LYS A 36 -16.90 -2.41 34.11
N ASP A 37 -16.25 -1.47 33.44
CA ASP A 37 -16.53 -0.04 33.58
C ASP A 37 -17.41 0.50 32.44
N VAL A 38 -17.86 -0.37 31.54
CA VAL A 38 -18.68 0.01 30.38
C VAL A 38 -19.97 -0.78 30.31
N LYS A 39 -20.99 -0.14 29.72
CA LYS A 39 -22.21 -0.81 29.28
C LYS A 39 -22.11 -1.06 27.78
N PHE A 40 -22.33 -2.30 27.36
CA PHE A 40 -22.40 -2.65 25.94
C PHE A 40 -23.78 -2.26 25.36
N ASP A 41 -23.76 -1.57 24.23
CA ASP A 41 -24.96 -1.14 23.51
C ASP A 41 -25.47 -2.23 22.56
N GLU A 42 -24.56 -3.06 22.05
CA GLU A 42 -24.86 -4.20 21.17
C GLU A 42 -23.79 -5.29 21.28
N GLU A 43 -24.11 -6.50 20.81
CA GLU A 43 -23.20 -7.65 20.86
C GLU A 43 -23.10 -8.37 19.52
N TRP A 44 -21.86 -8.67 19.13
CA TRP A 44 -21.50 -9.44 17.94
C TRP A 44 -20.55 -10.57 18.32
N ASP A 45 -20.48 -11.63 17.50
CA ASP A 45 -19.47 -12.67 17.73
C ASP A 45 -18.09 -12.16 17.32
N VAL A 46 -18.02 -11.52 16.15
CA VAL A 46 -16.78 -10.99 15.58
C VAL A 46 -16.99 -9.55 15.12
N VAL A 47 -16.06 -8.66 15.50
CA VAL A 47 -16.03 -7.28 15.01
C VAL A 47 -14.75 -7.07 14.19
N ILE A 48 -14.89 -6.46 13.02
CA ILE A 48 -13.78 -6.24 12.08
C ILE A 48 -13.67 -4.75 11.80
N VAL A 49 -12.45 -4.20 11.94
CA VAL A 49 -12.18 -2.79 11.72
C VAL A 49 -11.54 -2.60 10.34
N GLY A 50 -12.32 -2.18 9.35
CA GLY A 50 -11.90 -1.88 7.99
C GLY A 50 -12.58 -2.75 6.93
N SER A 51 -13.01 -2.14 5.82
CA SER A 51 -13.75 -2.82 4.74
C SER A 51 -12.91 -3.12 3.48
N GLY A 52 -11.58 -3.16 3.63
CA GLY A 52 -10.65 -3.55 2.55
C GLY A 52 -10.63 -5.06 2.29
N PHE A 53 -9.70 -5.51 1.44
CA PHE A 53 -9.53 -6.94 1.11
C PHE A 53 -9.42 -7.83 2.35
N ALA A 54 -8.60 -7.42 3.33
CA ALA A 54 -8.39 -8.19 4.57
C ALA A 54 -9.66 -8.31 5.41
N GLY A 55 -10.38 -7.20 5.60
CA GLY A 55 -11.61 -7.19 6.40
C GLY A 55 -12.73 -8.00 5.75
N LEU A 56 -12.87 -7.92 4.42
CA LEU A 56 -13.86 -8.71 3.68
C LEU A 56 -13.52 -10.21 3.68
N ALA A 57 -12.26 -10.58 3.48
CA ALA A 57 -11.84 -11.97 3.55
C ALA A 57 -12.06 -12.56 4.96
N ALA A 58 -11.70 -11.80 6.01
CA ALA A 58 -11.96 -12.18 7.39
C ALA A 58 -13.46 -12.30 7.69
N GLY A 59 -14.24 -11.33 7.25
CA GLY A 59 -15.67 -11.28 7.54
C GLY A 59 -16.46 -12.39 6.87
N ILE A 60 -16.19 -12.65 5.58
CA ILE A 60 -16.81 -13.76 4.85
C ILE A 60 -16.44 -15.09 5.50
N THR A 61 -15.15 -15.30 5.77
CA THR A 61 -14.68 -16.58 6.32
C THR A 61 -15.23 -16.82 7.72
N ALA A 62 -15.32 -15.79 8.57
CA ALA A 62 -15.92 -15.89 9.88
C ALA A 62 -17.45 -16.10 9.82
N ALA A 63 -18.15 -15.40 8.93
CA ALA A 63 -19.62 -15.52 8.79
C ALA A 63 -20.02 -16.89 8.25
N GLU A 64 -19.25 -17.48 7.33
CA GLU A 64 -19.49 -18.84 6.82
C GLU A 64 -19.33 -19.94 7.89
N LYS A 65 -18.63 -19.64 8.99
CA LYS A 65 -18.58 -20.50 10.20
C LYS A 65 -19.80 -20.30 11.12
N GLY A 66 -20.81 -19.53 10.69
CA GLY A 66 -22.05 -19.28 11.45
C GLY A 66 -21.95 -18.17 12.50
N ASN A 67 -20.89 -17.34 12.47
CA ASN A 67 -20.74 -16.22 13.40
C ASN A 67 -21.59 -15.01 12.97
N LYS A 68 -22.09 -14.24 13.94
CA LYS A 68 -22.57 -12.88 13.71
C LYS A 68 -21.37 -11.94 13.56
N VAL A 69 -21.20 -11.36 12.37
CA VAL A 69 -20.03 -10.56 12.01
C VAL A 69 -20.41 -9.12 11.67
N LEU A 70 -19.73 -8.17 12.31
CA LEU A 70 -19.82 -6.75 11.99
C LEU A 70 -18.52 -6.24 11.38
N ILE A 71 -18.59 -5.67 10.17
CA ILE A 71 -17.50 -4.90 9.57
C ILE A 71 -17.77 -3.40 9.76
N LEU A 72 -16.80 -2.69 10.34
CA LEU A 72 -16.83 -1.26 10.57
C LEU A 72 -15.94 -0.52 9.57
N GLU A 73 -16.48 0.49 8.88
CA GLU A 73 -15.76 1.35 7.95
C GLU A 73 -15.90 2.81 8.37
N LYS A 74 -14.78 3.46 8.70
CA LYS A 74 -14.82 4.87 9.16
C LYS A 74 -15.23 5.83 8.04
N MET A 75 -14.93 5.49 6.79
CA MET A 75 -15.21 6.34 5.65
C MET A 75 -16.67 6.24 5.21
N GLY A 76 -17.15 7.26 4.50
CA GLY A 76 -18.44 7.22 3.79
C GLY A 76 -18.45 6.32 2.55
N ARG A 77 -17.35 5.61 2.25
CA ARG A 77 -17.17 4.71 1.11
C ARG A 77 -16.37 3.49 1.56
N ILE A 78 -16.69 2.32 1.03
CA ILE A 78 -16.03 1.05 1.38
C ILE A 78 -14.74 0.82 0.59
N GLY A 79 -13.90 -0.10 1.09
CA GLY A 79 -12.76 -0.68 0.37
C GLY A 79 -11.40 -0.03 0.60
N GLY A 80 -11.32 1.23 1.06
CA GLY A 80 -10.05 1.91 1.31
C GLY A 80 -9.08 1.87 0.11
N ASN A 81 -7.80 1.59 0.34
CA ASN A 81 -6.83 1.40 -0.76
C ASN A 81 -7.14 0.18 -1.64
N SER A 82 -7.91 -0.78 -1.13
CA SER A 82 -8.25 -2.02 -1.83
C SER A 82 -9.13 -1.76 -3.04
N VAL A 83 -9.98 -0.73 -3.02
CA VAL A 83 -10.87 -0.41 -4.17
C VAL A 83 -10.16 0.36 -5.28
N ILE A 84 -9.12 1.15 -4.96
CA ILE A 84 -8.46 2.08 -5.90
C ILE A 84 -7.16 1.55 -6.53
N ASN A 85 -6.60 0.43 -6.06
CA ASN A 85 -5.42 -0.17 -6.69
C ASN A 85 -5.76 -0.80 -8.05
N GLY A 86 -4.74 -1.25 -8.79
CA GLY A 86 -4.88 -1.79 -10.16
C GLY A 86 -5.45 -3.20 -10.31
N GLY A 87 -5.92 -3.84 -9.23
CA GLY A 87 -6.55 -5.18 -9.29
C GLY A 87 -5.58 -6.31 -9.66
N LEU A 88 -4.30 -6.15 -9.34
CA LEU A 88 -3.21 -7.06 -9.69
C LEU A 88 -2.87 -7.95 -8.49
N PHE A 89 -3.23 -9.24 -8.56
CA PHE A 89 -3.09 -10.20 -7.46
C PHE A 89 -2.06 -11.29 -7.82
N ALA A 90 -0.95 -11.34 -7.09
CA ALA A 90 0.03 -12.42 -7.20
C ALA A 90 -0.54 -13.72 -6.61
N VAL A 91 -0.66 -14.76 -7.44
CA VAL A 91 -1.09 -16.09 -7.02
C VAL A 91 -0.04 -17.10 -7.49
N PRO A 92 1.00 -17.40 -6.69
CA PRO A 92 2.01 -18.38 -7.10
C PRO A 92 1.40 -19.77 -7.31
N ASN A 93 1.94 -20.52 -8.26
CA ASN A 93 1.52 -21.88 -8.64
C ASN A 93 0.07 -22.02 -9.12
N ASN A 94 -0.48 -20.96 -9.74
CA ASN A 94 -1.89 -20.97 -10.17
C ASN A 94 -2.12 -21.82 -11.43
N ASP A 95 -3.36 -22.27 -11.59
CA ASP A 95 -3.73 -23.19 -12.67
C ASP A 95 -3.50 -22.56 -14.06
N LYS A 96 -3.54 -21.23 -14.15
CA LYS A 96 -3.21 -20.52 -15.38
C LYS A 96 -1.71 -20.53 -15.69
N GLN A 97 -0.84 -20.45 -14.68
CA GLN A 97 0.60 -20.68 -14.89
C GLN A 97 0.87 -22.09 -15.42
N LYS A 98 0.18 -23.10 -14.87
CA LYS A 98 0.29 -24.48 -15.36
C LYS A 98 -0.20 -24.61 -16.80
N ALA A 99 -1.35 -24.01 -17.12
CA ALA A 99 -1.92 -24.02 -18.47
C ALA A 99 -1.03 -23.31 -19.51
N GLU A 100 -0.32 -22.24 -19.11
CA GLU A 100 0.61 -21.48 -19.95
C GLU A 100 2.06 -22.04 -19.90
N GLY A 101 2.29 -23.16 -19.21
CA GLY A 101 3.62 -23.79 -19.10
C GLY A 101 4.65 -23.00 -18.28
N VAL A 102 4.20 -22.03 -17.47
CA VAL A 102 5.04 -21.21 -16.59
C VAL A 102 5.46 -22.04 -15.37
N LYS A 103 6.78 -22.22 -15.21
CA LYS A 103 7.37 -22.94 -14.07
C LYS A 103 7.56 -21.98 -12.89
N ASP A 104 6.68 -22.07 -11.90
CA ASP A 104 6.78 -21.33 -10.64
C ASP A 104 6.94 -22.29 -9.45
N SER A 105 7.24 -21.74 -8.27
CA SER A 105 7.31 -22.49 -7.01
C SER A 105 7.13 -21.54 -5.82
N ASN A 106 6.78 -22.09 -4.65
CA ASN A 106 6.71 -21.28 -3.44
C ASN A 106 8.10 -20.70 -3.11
N GLU A 107 9.14 -21.51 -3.25
CA GLU A 107 10.54 -21.12 -3.01
C GLU A 107 10.96 -19.95 -3.92
N LEU A 108 10.57 -19.98 -5.20
CA LEU A 108 10.87 -18.89 -6.13
C LEU A 108 10.10 -17.61 -5.77
N PHE A 109 8.83 -17.73 -5.41
CA PHE A 109 8.02 -16.60 -4.94
C PHE A 109 8.62 -15.97 -3.67
N ILE A 110 8.95 -16.79 -2.68
CA ILE A 110 9.58 -16.36 -1.42
C ILE A 110 10.92 -15.68 -1.71
N LYS A 111 11.75 -16.24 -2.59
CA LYS A 111 13.03 -15.65 -3.01
C LYS A 111 12.85 -14.27 -3.66
N ASP A 112 11.87 -14.11 -4.54
CA ASP A 112 11.55 -12.81 -5.15
C ASP A 112 11.14 -11.78 -4.08
N CYS A 113 10.28 -12.19 -3.14
CA CYS A 113 9.85 -11.35 -2.03
C CYS A 113 11.01 -10.96 -1.10
N LEU A 114 11.88 -11.90 -0.73
CA LEU A 114 13.08 -11.65 0.09
C LEU A 114 14.05 -10.69 -0.60
N LYS A 115 14.24 -10.83 -1.91
CA LYS A 115 15.06 -9.89 -2.69
C LYS A 115 14.47 -8.49 -2.61
N ALA A 116 13.18 -8.32 -2.83
CA ALA A 116 12.50 -7.03 -2.75
C ALA A 116 12.55 -6.44 -1.32
N GLY A 117 12.26 -7.26 -0.31
CA GLY A 117 12.27 -6.89 1.10
C GLY A 117 13.66 -6.77 1.73
N ARG A 118 14.73 -6.99 0.96
CA ARG A 118 16.14 -6.93 1.41
C ARG A 118 16.45 -7.88 2.56
N GLY A 119 15.81 -9.06 2.56
CA GLY A 119 15.98 -10.07 3.60
C GLY A 119 15.36 -9.72 4.96
N LEU A 120 14.60 -8.62 5.04
CA LEU A 120 13.93 -8.20 6.28
C LEU A 120 12.52 -8.79 6.42
N ASN A 121 12.10 -9.66 5.52
CA ASN A 121 10.79 -10.32 5.63
C ASN A 121 10.81 -11.34 6.77
N HIS A 122 9.70 -11.46 7.50
CA HIS A 122 9.43 -12.62 8.34
C HIS A 122 9.06 -13.78 7.42
N VAL A 123 9.96 -14.76 7.30
CA VAL A 123 9.90 -15.80 6.27
C VAL A 123 8.66 -16.69 6.43
N ASP A 124 8.29 -16.99 7.67
CA ASP A 124 7.09 -17.76 8.02
C ASP A 124 5.79 -17.09 7.53
N LEU A 125 5.70 -15.76 7.62
CA LEU A 125 4.54 -15.02 7.11
C LEU A 125 4.48 -15.03 5.58
N ILE A 126 5.62 -14.89 4.92
CA ILE A 126 5.71 -14.95 3.45
C ILE A 126 5.46 -16.37 2.92
N ASP A 127 5.94 -17.40 3.62
CA ASP A 127 5.66 -18.80 3.30
C ASP A 127 4.17 -19.14 3.48
N THR A 128 3.53 -18.59 4.52
CA THR A 128 2.08 -18.69 4.71
C THR A 128 1.33 -18.13 3.50
N ILE A 129 1.73 -16.96 2.98
CA ILE A 129 1.14 -16.40 1.74
C ILE A 129 1.41 -17.30 0.55
N ALA A 130 2.65 -17.77 0.37
CA ALA A 130 3.01 -18.64 -0.76
C ALA A 130 2.13 -19.90 -0.80
N THR A 131 1.88 -20.49 0.37
CA THR A 131 1.08 -21.70 0.54
C THR A 131 -0.42 -21.46 0.36
N ARG A 132 -0.96 -20.35 0.89
CA ARG A 132 -2.41 -20.13 0.98
C ARG A 132 -2.98 -19.17 -0.08
N ALA A 133 -2.15 -18.54 -0.91
CA ALA A 133 -2.62 -17.59 -1.93
C ALA A 133 -3.65 -18.20 -2.91
N GLN A 134 -3.56 -19.50 -3.21
CA GLN A 134 -4.57 -20.19 -4.02
C GLN A 134 -5.94 -20.23 -3.36
N ASP A 135 -5.99 -20.44 -2.05
CA ASP A 135 -7.23 -20.51 -1.30
C ASP A 135 -7.89 -19.13 -1.24
N ALA A 136 -7.09 -18.09 -0.98
CA ALA A 136 -7.53 -16.69 -1.08
C ALA A 136 -8.03 -16.36 -2.50
N TYR A 137 -7.36 -16.84 -3.55
CA TYR A 137 -7.82 -16.69 -4.93
C TYR A 137 -9.17 -17.37 -5.16
N LYS A 138 -9.35 -18.63 -4.73
CA LYS A 138 -10.62 -19.36 -4.82
C LYS A 138 -11.74 -18.66 -4.05
N LEU A 139 -11.46 -18.08 -2.89
CA LEU A 139 -12.42 -17.25 -2.15
C LEU A 139 -12.93 -16.09 -3.02
N THR A 140 -12.04 -15.38 -3.71
CA THR A 140 -12.48 -14.30 -4.61
C THR A 140 -13.36 -14.81 -5.76
N ILE A 141 -13.03 -15.97 -6.35
CA ILE A 141 -13.83 -16.57 -7.42
C ILE A 141 -15.22 -16.98 -6.89
N LYS A 142 -15.29 -17.57 -5.69
CA LYS A 142 -16.55 -17.92 -5.01
C LYS A 142 -17.46 -16.70 -4.83
N CYS A 143 -16.88 -15.54 -4.52
CA CYS A 143 -17.62 -14.28 -4.39
C CYS A 143 -18.02 -13.65 -5.74
N GLY A 144 -17.66 -14.24 -6.89
CA GLY A 144 -18.02 -13.76 -8.22
C GLY A 144 -17.02 -12.81 -8.87
N VAL A 145 -15.78 -12.75 -8.38
CA VAL A 145 -14.72 -11.93 -8.97
C VAL A 145 -14.31 -12.47 -10.34
N LYS A 146 -14.11 -11.56 -11.30
CA LYS A 146 -13.70 -11.87 -12.67
C LYS A 146 -12.30 -11.35 -12.97
N TYR A 147 -11.48 -12.21 -13.53
CA TYR A 147 -10.11 -11.91 -13.94
C TYR A 147 -9.96 -12.02 -15.46
N ILE A 148 -9.04 -11.24 -16.02
CA ILE A 148 -8.65 -11.31 -17.43
C ILE A 148 -7.96 -12.66 -17.66
N ASP A 149 -8.22 -13.26 -18.82
CA ASP A 149 -7.58 -14.51 -19.24
C ASP A 149 -6.14 -14.29 -19.77
N LYS A 150 -5.34 -13.51 -19.04
CA LYS A 150 -3.91 -13.31 -19.31
C LYS A 150 -3.12 -13.11 -18.01
N LEU A 151 -1.94 -13.74 -17.90
CA LEU A 151 -1.02 -13.46 -16.80
C LEU A 151 -0.25 -12.16 -17.02
N SER A 152 -0.11 -11.40 -15.95
CA SER A 152 0.72 -10.19 -15.88
C SER A 152 2.08 -10.49 -15.26
N HIS A 153 3.13 -9.87 -15.80
CA HIS A 153 4.49 -9.92 -15.26
C HIS A 153 4.85 -8.55 -14.69
N LEU A 154 4.88 -8.43 -13.36
CA LEU A 154 5.27 -7.19 -12.69
C LEU A 154 6.75 -7.18 -12.30
N GLY A 155 7.33 -5.98 -12.25
CA GLY A 155 8.75 -5.80 -11.94
C GLY A 155 9.16 -6.43 -10.60
N GLY A 156 10.29 -7.13 -10.63
CA GLY A 156 10.88 -7.85 -9.49
C GLY A 156 10.42 -9.31 -9.33
N HIS A 157 9.37 -9.76 -10.03
CA HIS A 157 9.03 -11.18 -10.10
C HIS A 157 9.93 -11.89 -11.13
N SER A 158 10.39 -13.10 -10.81
CA SER A 158 11.17 -13.95 -11.71
C SER A 158 10.32 -14.56 -12.84
N VAL A 159 9.02 -14.82 -12.58
CA VAL A 159 8.07 -15.37 -13.56
C VAL A 159 6.71 -14.66 -13.46
N PRO A 160 5.90 -14.64 -14.53
CA PRO A 160 4.53 -14.13 -14.48
C PRO A 160 3.66 -14.99 -13.54
N ARG A 161 3.00 -14.34 -12.58
CA ARG A 161 2.14 -15.00 -11.58
C ARG A 161 0.97 -14.13 -11.11
N THR A 162 0.74 -13.02 -11.79
CA THR A 162 -0.24 -12.02 -11.37
C THR A 162 -1.49 -12.16 -12.23
N VAL A 163 -2.63 -12.43 -11.60
CA VAL A 163 -3.95 -12.30 -12.23
C VAL A 163 -4.43 -10.84 -12.11
N GLN A 164 -5.22 -10.38 -13.08
CA GLN A 164 -5.72 -9.00 -13.10
C GLN A 164 -7.24 -8.98 -13.23
N THR A 165 -7.92 -8.14 -12.46
CA THR A 165 -9.37 -7.94 -12.59
C THR A 165 -9.73 -7.37 -13.96
N THR A 166 -10.90 -7.73 -14.49
CA THR A 166 -11.34 -7.29 -15.83
C THR A 166 -11.54 -5.79 -15.95
N ASN A 167 -11.84 -5.10 -14.85
CA ASN A 167 -11.98 -3.65 -14.81
C ASN A 167 -10.66 -2.91 -14.51
N GLY A 168 -9.54 -3.63 -14.40
CA GLY A 168 -8.23 -3.06 -14.11
C GLY A 168 -8.14 -2.35 -12.75
N SER A 169 -9.02 -2.70 -11.81
CA SER A 169 -9.14 -2.08 -10.50
C SER A 169 -9.42 -3.10 -9.39
N GLY A 170 -8.93 -2.83 -8.19
CA GLY A 170 -9.24 -3.64 -7.01
C GLY A 170 -10.73 -3.62 -6.63
N SER A 171 -11.50 -2.66 -7.14
CA SER A 171 -12.97 -2.68 -7.08
C SER A 171 -13.59 -3.93 -7.70
N GLY A 172 -12.94 -4.54 -8.70
CA GLY A 172 -13.37 -5.81 -9.27
C GLY A 172 -13.32 -6.98 -8.29
N ILE A 173 -12.55 -6.86 -7.20
CA ILE A 173 -12.53 -7.82 -6.08
C ILE A 173 -13.44 -7.34 -4.94
N VAL A 174 -13.35 -6.06 -4.54
CA VAL A 174 -14.10 -5.53 -3.39
C VAL A 174 -15.61 -5.64 -3.58
N GLN A 175 -16.15 -5.24 -4.73
CA GLN A 175 -17.60 -5.16 -4.92
C GLN A 175 -18.27 -6.54 -4.87
N PRO A 176 -17.79 -7.57 -5.59
CA PRO A 176 -18.37 -8.90 -5.48
C PRO A 176 -18.26 -9.50 -4.07
N MET A 177 -17.14 -9.28 -3.37
CA MET A 177 -16.98 -9.73 -1.98
C MET A 177 -17.93 -9.03 -1.00
N VAL A 178 -18.18 -7.73 -1.18
CA VAL A 178 -19.16 -6.99 -0.37
C VAL A 178 -20.57 -7.52 -0.60
N GLU A 179 -20.96 -7.74 -1.85
CA GLU A 179 -22.26 -8.30 -2.19
C GLU A 179 -22.43 -9.69 -1.61
N TYR A 180 -21.40 -10.54 -1.74
CA TYR A 180 -21.39 -11.86 -1.12
C TYR A 180 -21.55 -11.79 0.40
N PHE A 181 -20.76 -10.95 1.07
CA PHE A 181 -20.80 -10.79 2.53
C PHE A 181 -22.17 -10.34 3.03
N LYS A 182 -22.78 -9.33 2.39
CA LYS A 182 -24.09 -8.80 2.79
C LYS A 182 -25.24 -9.81 2.66
N ASN A 183 -25.07 -10.82 1.81
CA ASN A 183 -26.05 -11.89 1.63
C ASN A 183 -25.85 -13.06 2.60
N LEU A 184 -24.81 -13.05 3.44
CA LEU A 184 -24.61 -14.04 4.49
C LEU A 184 -25.48 -13.74 5.71
N GLN A 185 -26.04 -14.79 6.32
CA GLN A 185 -26.84 -14.64 7.53
C GLN A 185 -25.97 -14.13 8.69
N GLY A 186 -26.43 -13.07 9.37
CA GLY A 186 -25.72 -12.50 10.52
C GLY A 186 -24.51 -11.64 10.15
N ALA A 187 -24.36 -11.24 8.88
CA ALA A 187 -23.31 -10.35 8.41
C ALA A 187 -23.82 -8.91 8.24
N GLU A 188 -23.10 -7.94 8.79
CA GLU A 188 -23.42 -6.51 8.62
C GLU A 188 -22.15 -5.69 8.34
N LEU A 189 -22.26 -4.71 7.45
CA LEU A 189 -21.21 -3.73 7.16
C LEU A 189 -21.74 -2.33 7.39
N ARG A 190 -21.13 -1.59 8.33
CA ARG A 190 -21.48 -0.21 8.65
C ARG A 190 -20.42 0.77 8.17
N GLN A 191 -20.84 1.70 7.31
CA GLN A 191 -20.03 2.84 6.92
C GLN A 191 -20.19 3.98 7.93
N ARG A 192 -19.25 4.94 7.91
CA ARG A 192 -19.21 6.05 8.89
C ARG A 192 -19.19 5.56 10.35
N ALA A 193 -18.60 4.38 10.58
CA ALA A 193 -18.43 3.78 11.89
C ALA A 193 -16.92 3.71 12.19
N LYS A 194 -16.41 4.69 12.93
CA LYS A 194 -14.98 4.81 13.24
C LYS A 194 -14.67 4.05 14.53
N PHE A 195 -13.69 3.17 14.50
CA PHE A 195 -13.07 2.62 15.69
C PHE A 195 -12.24 3.69 16.44
N ASP A 196 -12.41 3.77 17.76
CA ASP A 196 -11.63 4.65 18.63
C ASP A 196 -10.78 3.88 19.65
N GLU A 197 -11.37 2.96 20.43
CA GLU A 197 -10.68 2.29 21.54
C GLU A 197 -11.06 0.81 21.69
N PHE A 198 -10.17 0.01 22.28
CA PHE A 198 -10.51 -1.33 22.75
C PHE A 198 -11.18 -1.33 24.13
N VAL A 199 -12.03 -2.31 24.36
CA VAL A 199 -12.53 -2.69 25.69
C VAL A 199 -11.85 -4.00 26.08
N LEU A 200 -11.11 -3.99 27.20
CA LEU A 200 -10.33 -5.12 27.68
C LEU A 200 -11.05 -5.87 28.81
N GLY A 201 -11.00 -7.19 28.74
CA GLY A 201 -11.41 -8.09 29.82
C GLY A 201 -10.37 -8.17 30.93
N GLU A 202 -10.74 -8.86 32.02
CA GLU A 202 -9.84 -9.09 33.16
C GLU A 202 -8.60 -9.94 32.81
N ASP A 203 -8.73 -10.80 31.80
CA ASP A 203 -7.62 -11.62 31.28
C ASP A 203 -6.65 -10.83 30.38
N GLY A 204 -6.87 -9.52 30.22
CA GLY A 204 -6.10 -8.65 29.34
C GLY A 204 -6.42 -8.83 27.85
N GLY A 205 -7.40 -9.67 27.51
CA GLY A 205 -7.86 -9.87 26.14
C GLY A 205 -8.90 -8.84 25.71
N VAL A 206 -9.13 -8.74 24.40
CA VAL A 206 -10.10 -7.81 23.83
C VAL A 206 -11.51 -8.42 23.93
N GLU A 207 -12.45 -7.71 24.57
CA GLU A 207 -13.86 -8.13 24.71
C GLU A 207 -14.83 -7.24 23.92
N GLY A 208 -14.34 -6.14 23.36
CA GLY A 208 -15.16 -5.23 22.59
C GLY A 208 -14.39 -4.03 22.08
N VAL A 209 -15.13 -3.12 21.46
CA VAL A 209 -14.61 -1.88 20.90
C VAL A 209 -15.54 -0.71 21.22
N ILE A 210 -14.95 0.47 21.36
CA ILE A 210 -15.66 1.74 21.33
C ILE A 210 -15.55 2.28 19.91
N ILE A 211 -16.69 2.70 19.36
CA ILE A 211 -16.80 3.30 18.04
C ILE A 211 -17.52 4.63 18.09
N ARG A 212 -17.43 5.39 17.00
CA ARG A 212 -18.33 6.49 16.66
C ARG A 212 -19.08 6.19 15.38
N GLU A 213 -20.40 6.07 15.48
CA GLU A 213 -21.30 6.00 14.33
C GLU A 213 -21.58 7.40 13.76
N ASN A 214 -22.03 7.48 12.51
CA ASN A 214 -22.24 8.75 11.81
C ASN A 214 -20.99 9.66 11.75
N TYR A 215 -19.80 9.06 11.87
CA TYR A 215 -18.53 9.76 11.78
C TYR A 215 -18.41 10.55 10.47
N LYS A 216 -17.88 11.77 10.54
CA LYS A 216 -17.68 12.65 9.38
C LYS A 216 -16.19 12.93 9.23
N PHE A 217 -15.50 12.06 8.49
CA PHE A 217 -14.10 12.24 8.14
C PHE A 217 -13.87 13.61 7.47
N ASP A 218 -12.93 14.39 8.00
CA ASP A 218 -12.49 15.66 7.41
C ASP A 218 -11.21 15.45 6.60
N SER A 219 -11.35 15.46 5.27
CA SER A 219 -10.21 15.30 4.36
C SER A 219 -9.24 16.48 4.33
N ASN A 220 -9.61 17.61 4.93
CA ASN A 220 -8.75 18.79 5.04
C ASN A 220 -7.93 18.80 6.34
N SER A 221 -8.30 17.99 7.33
CA SER A 221 -7.56 17.87 8.57
C SER A 221 -6.45 16.83 8.48
N LEU A 222 -5.24 17.22 8.85
CA LEU A 222 -4.10 16.29 9.01
C LEU A 222 -4.13 15.54 10.35
N LYS A 223 -5.09 15.88 11.22
CA LYS A 223 -5.23 15.34 12.57
C LYS A 223 -6.64 14.82 12.85
N ASP A 224 -7.35 14.42 11.79
CA ASP A 224 -8.73 13.95 11.85
C ASP A 224 -8.93 12.86 12.93
N ASP A 225 -8.06 11.87 13.01
CA ASP A 225 -8.18 10.80 14.02
C ASP A 225 -8.09 11.29 15.48
N VAL A 226 -7.47 12.45 15.73
CA VAL A 226 -7.20 12.98 17.09
C VAL A 226 -8.14 14.14 17.46
N GLU A 227 -8.40 15.07 16.54
CA GLU A 227 -9.13 16.31 16.81
C GLU A 227 -10.62 16.23 16.42
N ASN A 228 -11.01 15.30 15.54
CA ASN A 228 -12.40 15.17 15.10
C ASN A 228 -13.24 14.52 16.20
N THR A 229 -14.28 15.22 16.65
CA THR A 229 -15.23 14.76 17.68
C THR A 229 -16.60 14.36 17.11
N SER A 230 -16.77 14.37 15.78
CA SER A 230 -18.04 14.01 15.14
C SER A 230 -18.42 12.55 15.36
N GLY A 231 -19.71 12.27 15.25
CA GLY A 231 -20.28 10.94 15.42
C GLY A 231 -20.74 10.66 16.85
N GLU A 232 -21.48 9.56 17.00
CA GLU A 232 -22.12 9.15 18.25
C GLU A 232 -21.39 7.93 18.81
N LYS A 233 -20.94 8.03 20.07
CA LYS A 233 -20.20 6.96 20.73
C LYS A 233 -21.10 5.76 20.98
N LYS A 234 -20.61 4.56 20.65
CA LYS A 234 -21.21 3.27 21.01
C LYS A 234 -20.15 2.30 21.49
N THR A 235 -20.53 1.40 22.39
CA THR A 235 -19.70 0.32 22.90
C THR A 235 -20.24 -1.01 22.39
N ILE A 236 -19.43 -1.72 21.60
CA ILE A 236 -19.80 -2.96 20.94
C ILE A 236 -19.05 -4.11 21.59
N LYS A 237 -19.77 -5.13 22.05
CA LYS A 237 -19.17 -6.36 22.55
C LYS A 237 -18.78 -7.26 21.38
N ALA A 238 -17.59 -7.85 21.46
CA ALA A 238 -17.09 -8.87 20.53
C ALA A 238 -16.85 -10.17 21.30
N LYS A 239 -17.78 -11.13 21.18
CA LYS A 239 -17.78 -12.35 22.01
C LYS A 239 -16.58 -13.26 21.75
N LYS A 240 -16.12 -13.33 20.51
CA LYS A 240 -15.01 -14.19 20.07
C LYS A 240 -13.75 -13.41 19.73
N GLY A 241 -13.90 -12.17 19.26
CA GLY A 241 -12.77 -11.25 19.16
C GLY A 241 -12.90 -10.18 18.10
N VAL A 242 -11.80 -9.45 17.92
CA VAL A 242 -11.67 -8.32 17.01
C VAL A 242 -10.59 -8.58 15.98
N VAL A 243 -10.87 -8.26 14.71
CA VAL A 243 -9.88 -8.28 13.61
C VAL A 243 -9.58 -6.85 13.17
N LEU A 244 -8.33 -6.42 13.27
CA LEU A 244 -7.87 -5.16 12.70
C LEU A 244 -7.50 -5.34 11.22
N ALA A 245 -8.19 -4.62 10.34
CA ALA A 245 -7.99 -4.62 8.90
C ALA A 245 -8.01 -3.19 8.33
N ALA A 246 -7.51 -2.23 9.11
CA ALA A 246 -7.65 -0.79 8.86
C ALA A 246 -6.67 -0.22 7.81
N GLY A 247 -5.78 -1.04 7.27
CA GLY A 247 -4.78 -0.65 6.29
C GLY A 247 -3.57 0.09 6.89
N GLY A 248 -2.78 0.72 6.00
CA GLY A 248 -1.55 1.43 6.35
C GLY A 248 -1.74 2.88 6.73
N PHE A 249 -0.63 3.60 6.88
CA PHE A 249 -0.61 4.96 7.45
C PHE A 249 0.00 6.04 6.55
N CYS A 250 0.08 5.82 5.22
CA CYS A 250 0.66 6.79 4.28
C CYS A 250 -0.01 8.18 4.29
N ARG A 251 -1.23 8.34 4.84
CA ARG A 251 -1.94 9.62 4.97
C ARG A 251 -1.87 10.24 6.36
N ASP A 252 -1.27 9.57 7.34
CA ASP A 252 -1.02 10.15 8.66
C ASP A 252 0.31 10.91 8.62
N VAL A 253 0.23 12.22 8.35
CA VAL A 253 1.40 13.09 8.13
C VAL A 253 2.32 13.07 9.34
N PHE A 254 1.79 13.29 10.53
CA PHE A 254 2.61 13.27 11.74
C PHE A 254 3.28 11.90 11.94
N PHE A 255 2.51 10.82 11.82
CA PHE A 255 3.05 9.50 12.11
C PHE A 255 4.13 9.09 11.11
N ARG A 256 3.94 9.31 9.81
CA ARG A 256 4.94 8.98 8.78
C ARG A 256 6.20 9.84 8.87
N GLU A 257 6.08 11.13 9.21
CA GLU A 257 7.23 12.05 9.37
C GLU A 257 8.14 11.63 10.53
N VAL A 258 7.55 11.16 11.64
CA VAL A 258 8.33 10.65 12.79
C VAL A 258 9.08 9.36 12.42
N GLN A 259 8.52 8.53 11.53
CA GLN A 259 9.18 7.30 11.11
C GLN A 259 10.29 7.52 10.08
N ASP A 260 10.09 8.44 9.14
CA ASP A 260 11.07 8.84 8.12
C ASP A 260 11.02 10.36 7.92
N PRO A 261 11.95 11.13 8.53
CA PRO A 261 11.99 12.58 8.43
C PRO A 261 12.27 13.13 7.02
N SER A 262 12.65 12.27 6.05
CA SER A 262 12.77 12.68 4.64
C SER A 262 11.41 12.82 3.96
N ILE A 263 10.38 12.18 4.52
CA ILE A 263 8.99 12.38 4.12
C ILE A 263 8.50 13.65 4.81
N THR A 264 7.94 14.58 4.05
CA THR A 264 7.34 15.82 4.58
C THR A 264 5.84 15.87 4.30
N LYS A 265 5.12 16.83 4.89
CA LYS A 265 3.70 17.09 4.60
C LYS A 265 3.41 17.34 3.12
N GLU A 266 4.36 17.90 2.37
CA GLU A 266 4.24 18.13 0.92
C GLU A 266 4.39 16.85 0.09
N THR A 267 4.94 15.79 0.68
CA THR A 267 5.12 14.50 0.00
C THR A 267 3.76 13.89 -0.31
N ASP A 268 3.43 13.85 -1.60
CA ASP A 268 2.15 13.35 -2.09
C ASP A 268 2.04 11.82 -1.91
N SER A 269 0.79 11.34 -1.83
CA SER A 269 0.48 9.95 -1.53
C SER A 269 -0.61 9.43 -2.45
N THR A 270 -0.41 8.21 -2.96
CA THR A 270 -1.40 7.53 -3.80
C THR A 270 -2.60 6.99 -3.01
N ASN A 271 -2.61 7.15 -1.69
CA ASN A 271 -3.57 6.49 -0.80
C ASN A 271 -4.87 7.28 -0.68
N HIS A 272 -5.97 6.58 -0.42
CA HIS A 272 -7.22 7.23 -0.03
C HIS A 272 -7.01 8.02 1.28
N PRO A 273 -7.67 9.18 1.48
CA PRO A 273 -7.41 10.06 2.62
C PRO A 273 -7.49 9.40 4.01
N GLY A 274 -8.30 8.36 4.17
CA GLY A 274 -8.51 7.67 5.44
C GLY A 274 -7.42 6.65 5.84
N ALA A 275 -6.38 6.44 5.03
CA ALA A 275 -5.28 5.52 5.32
C ALA A 275 -4.31 6.11 6.38
N THR A 276 -4.81 6.21 7.62
CA THR A 276 -4.14 6.82 8.76
C THR A 276 -3.93 5.81 9.89
N ALA A 277 -3.01 6.11 10.83
CA ALA A 277 -2.54 5.14 11.82
C ALA A 277 -3.47 4.97 13.04
N GLY A 278 -4.66 5.56 13.09
CA GLY A 278 -5.52 5.59 14.29
C GLY A 278 -5.71 4.22 14.97
N ALA A 279 -6.16 3.21 14.22
CA ALA A 279 -6.36 1.86 14.76
C ALA A 279 -5.04 1.17 15.16
N MET A 280 -3.95 1.45 14.44
CA MET A 280 -2.62 0.90 14.73
C MET A 280 -2.04 1.49 16.03
N LYS A 281 -2.16 2.81 16.22
CA LYS A 281 -1.74 3.50 17.45
C LYS A 281 -2.48 2.95 18.67
N GLU A 282 -3.77 2.68 18.52
CA GLU A 282 -4.57 2.09 19.58
C GLU A 282 -4.18 0.64 19.90
N ALA A 283 -3.80 -0.15 18.89
CA ALA A 283 -3.22 -1.48 19.12
C ALA A 283 -1.90 -1.39 19.91
N PHE A 284 -1.03 -0.44 19.58
CA PHE A 284 0.20 -0.21 20.35
C PHE A 284 -0.09 0.23 21.78
N ARG A 285 -1.14 1.03 22.00
CA ARG A 285 -1.55 1.47 23.34
C ARG A 285 -1.88 0.30 24.26
N ILE A 286 -2.52 -0.76 23.74
CA ILE A 286 -2.83 -1.98 24.50
C ILE A 286 -1.71 -3.03 24.48
N GLY A 287 -0.53 -2.65 23.97
CA GLY A 287 0.68 -3.47 24.04
C GLY A 287 0.92 -4.38 22.84
N ALA A 288 0.35 -4.12 21.66
CA ALA A 288 0.76 -4.82 20.44
C ALA A 288 2.19 -4.43 20.03
N ILE A 289 2.99 -5.39 19.54
CA ILE A 289 4.38 -5.14 19.12
C ILE A 289 4.41 -4.35 17.79
N PRO A 290 5.11 -3.20 17.72
CA PRO A 290 5.40 -2.53 16.45
C PRO A 290 6.58 -3.20 15.73
N VAL A 291 6.44 -3.40 14.42
CA VAL A 291 7.47 -4.00 13.56
C VAL A 291 7.71 -3.08 12.37
N GLN A 292 8.99 -2.75 12.11
CA GLN A 292 9.44 -2.17 10.84
C GLN A 292 8.77 -0.84 10.41
N LEU A 293 8.26 -0.04 11.34
CA LEU A 293 7.46 1.18 11.04
C LEU A 293 8.15 2.22 10.14
N SER A 294 9.48 2.30 10.15
CA SER A 294 10.25 3.19 9.26
C SER A 294 10.33 2.73 7.82
N TRP A 295 9.87 1.52 7.50
CA TRP A 295 9.84 1.01 6.13
C TRP A 295 8.55 1.47 5.43
N ILE A 296 8.68 2.58 4.71
CA ILE A 296 7.60 3.19 3.92
C ILE A 296 8.01 3.17 2.44
N GLN A 297 7.13 2.67 1.58
CA GLN A 297 7.40 2.49 0.15
C GLN A 297 6.85 3.64 -0.69
N PHE A 298 7.69 4.07 -1.63
CA PHE A 298 7.31 4.92 -2.75
C PHE A 298 7.02 4.10 -4.01
N GLY A 299 5.96 4.47 -4.72
CA GLY A 299 5.68 4.00 -6.08
C GLY A 299 6.43 4.84 -7.11
N PRO A 300 7.38 4.29 -7.89
CA PRO A 300 8.24 5.03 -8.84
C PRO A 300 7.57 5.42 -10.16
N TRP A 301 6.25 5.31 -10.30
CA TRP A 301 5.55 5.43 -11.59
C TRP A 301 4.67 6.68 -11.70
N ALA A 302 4.58 7.50 -10.65
CA ALA A 302 3.67 8.64 -10.68
C ALA A 302 4.23 9.81 -11.52
N CYS A 303 3.38 10.82 -11.73
CA CYS A 303 3.75 12.09 -12.35
C CYS A 303 3.70 13.22 -11.31
N PRO A 304 4.68 14.15 -11.29
CA PRO A 304 4.66 15.30 -10.38
C PRO A 304 3.56 16.32 -10.72
N ASP A 305 2.99 16.24 -11.91
CA ASP A 305 2.05 17.23 -12.46
C ASP A 305 0.58 16.92 -12.16
N GLU A 306 0.36 15.94 -11.29
CA GLU A 306 -0.95 15.51 -10.83
C GLU A 306 -0.89 15.09 -9.36
N LYS A 307 -2.04 14.91 -8.71
CA LYS A 307 -2.15 14.48 -7.31
C LYS A 307 -2.54 13.02 -7.19
N GLY A 308 -2.14 12.40 -6.09
CA GLY A 308 -2.48 11.02 -5.77
C GLY A 308 -1.89 10.01 -6.76
N PHE A 309 -2.59 8.90 -6.97
CA PHE A 309 -2.21 7.90 -7.97
C PHE A 309 -2.24 8.46 -9.39
N GLY A 310 -3.15 9.39 -9.68
CA GLY A 310 -3.19 10.08 -10.96
C GLY A 310 -3.58 9.18 -12.15
N VAL A 311 -3.60 9.77 -13.34
CA VAL A 311 -3.92 9.11 -14.61
C VAL A 311 -2.66 8.69 -15.39
N GLY A 312 -1.49 9.23 -15.06
CA GLY A 312 -0.22 8.90 -15.74
C GLY A 312 0.43 7.60 -15.25
N SER A 313 0.11 7.17 -14.03
CA SER A 313 0.75 6.01 -13.40
C SER A 313 0.69 4.72 -14.24
N LEU A 314 -0.45 4.44 -14.88
CA LEU A 314 -0.63 3.22 -15.67
C LEU A 314 0.14 3.28 -17.00
N PHE A 315 0.31 4.47 -17.60
CA PHE A 315 1.20 4.64 -18.75
C PHE A 315 2.63 4.20 -18.40
N ASN A 316 3.16 4.63 -17.25
CA ASN A 316 4.50 4.22 -16.84
C ASN A 316 4.62 2.71 -16.59
N VAL A 317 3.67 2.14 -15.84
CA VAL A 317 3.73 0.72 -15.44
C VAL A 317 3.57 -0.21 -16.65
N ASN A 318 2.63 0.07 -17.54
CA ASN A 318 2.23 -0.85 -18.60
C ASN A 318 2.85 -0.51 -19.97
N ALA A 319 3.35 0.72 -20.17
CA ALA A 319 4.00 1.13 -21.40
C ALA A 319 5.47 1.54 -21.16
N SER A 320 5.74 2.75 -20.66
CA SER A 320 7.08 3.34 -20.76
C SER A 320 8.18 2.56 -20.04
N PHE A 321 7.91 1.97 -18.87
CA PHE A 321 8.93 1.17 -18.18
C PHE A 321 9.16 -0.19 -18.83
N ARG A 322 8.12 -0.79 -19.40
CA ARG A 322 8.19 -2.10 -20.05
C ARG A 322 8.81 -1.98 -21.44
N TYR A 323 8.24 -1.13 -22.28
CA TYR A 323 8.54 -1.00 -23.70
C TYR A 323 9.33 0.27 -24.07
N GLY A 324 9.74 1.07 -23.08
CA GLY A 324 10.53 2.28 -23.30
C GLY A 324 11.65 2.45 -22.27
N ILE A 325 12.05 3.70 -22.04
CA ILE A 325 13.16 4.07 -21.16
C ILE A 325 12.84 5.27 -20.27
N SER A 326 13.64 5.43 -19.22
CA SER A 326 13.63 6.63 -18.36
C SER A 326 14.98 7.31 -18.38
N VAL A 327 15.01 8.63 -18.62
CA VAL A 327 16.26 9.40 -18.76
C VAL A 327 16.33 10.56 -17.78
N ASN A 328 17.56 10.92 -17.39
CA ASN A 328 17.85 12.13 -16.63
C ASN A 328 17.90 13.34 -17.59
N PRO A 329 17.01 14.35 -17.44
CA PRO A 329 16.92 15.48 -18.36
C PRO A 329 18.24 16.23 -18.51
N LYS A 330 19.02 16.38 -17.44
CA LYS A 330 20.31 17.11 -17.48
C LYS A 330 21.38 16.44 -18.34
N THR A 331 21.29 15.12 -18.51
CA THR A 331 22.37 14.32 -19.15
C THR A 331 21.93 13.62 -20.43
N GLY A 332 20.62 13.44 -20.64
CA GLY A 332 20.08 12.60 -21.72
C GLY A 332 20.25 11.09 -21.51
N LYS A 333 20.87 10.65 -20.41
CA LYS A 333 21.22 9.24 -20.16
C LYS A 333 20.19 8.50 -19.33
N ARG A 334 20.05 7.19 -19.59
CA ARG A 334 19.40 6.24 -18.67
C ARG A 334 20.15 6.19 -17.33
N TYR A 335 19.44 5.82 -16.28
CA TYR A 335 19.99 5.82 -14.91
C TYR A 335 19.52 4.65 -14.04
N MET A 336 18.67 3.76 -14.57
CA MET A 336 18.14 2.62 -13.82
C MET A 336 17.67 1.52 -14.76
N ASN A 337 17.47 0.34 -14.19
CA ASN A 337 16.64 -0.71 -14.77
C ASN A 337 15.16 -0.37 -14.50
N GLU A 338 14.42 -0.06 -15.57
CA GLU A 338 13.03 0.39 -15.51
C GLU A 338 12.05 -0.71 -15.03
N LEU A 339 12.48 -1.98 -15.01
CA LEU A 339 11.74 -3.13 -14.50
C LEU A 339 12.25 -3.69 -13.17
N ALA A 340 13.21 -3.00 -12.52
CA ALA A 340 13.66 -3.37 -11.18
C ALA A 340 12.55 -3.23 -10.11
N ASP A 341 12.84 -3.69 -8.90
CA ASP A 341 11.93 -3.50 -7.77
C ASP A 341 11.65 -2.02 -7.47
N ARG A 342 10.57 -1.76 -6.73
CA ARG A 342 10.06 -0.40 -6.50
C ARG A 342 11.06 0.49 -5.77
N ARG A 343 11.74 -0.04 -4.76
CA ARG A 343 12.71 0.72 -3.97
C ARG A 343 13.93 1.08 -4.82
N THR A 344 14.47 0.13 -5.58
CA THR A 344 15.60 0.38 -6.48
C THR A 344 15.29 1.51 -7.45
N ARG A 345 14.12 1.48 -8.10
CA ARG A 345 13.70 2.53 -9.03
C ARG A 345 13.46 3.87 -8.33
N ALA A 346 12.71 3.88 -7.21
CA ALA A 346 12.42 5.11 -6.48
C ALA A 346 13.70 5.80 -6.00
N GLN A 347 14.66 5.05 -5.46
CA GLN A 347 15.96 5.60 -5.04
C GLN A 347 16.77 6.15 -6.20
N ALA A 348 16.74 5.50 -7.36
CA ALA A 348 17.40 6.01 -8.57
C ALA A 348 16.75 7.32 -9.03
N MET A 349 15.42 7.41 -9.03
CA MET A 349 14.67 8.63 -9.35
C MET A 349 14.97 9.77 -8.39
N PHE A 350 15.00 9.51 -7.07
CA PHE A 350 15.34 10.55 -6.08
C PHE A 350 16.73 11.14 -6.31
N ARG A 351 17.72 10.33 -6.71
CA ARG A 351 19.06 10.83 -7.08
C ARG A 351 19.03 11.73 -8.31
N VAL A 352 18.16 11.44 -9.29
CA VAL A 352 17.98 12.26 -10.49
C VAL A 352 17.25 13.57 -10.17
N ILE A 353 16.21 13.51 -9.35
CA ILE A 353 15.40 14.67 -8.93
C ILE A 353 16.23 15.64 -8.09
N GLY A 354 17.04 15.11 -7.16
CA GLY A 354 17.87 15.91 -6.27
C GLY A 354 17.06 16.94 -5.48
N THR A 355 17.65 18.11 -5.24
CA THR A 355 17.00 19.23 -4.54
C THR A 355 16.43 20.29 -5.48
N ASP A 356 16.64 20.16 -6.79
CA ASP A 356 16.26 21.17 -7.78
C ASP A 356 15.08 20.77 -8.68
N GLY A 357 14.42 19.64 -8.37
CA GLY A 357 13.21 19.22 -9.07
C GLY A 357 13.48 18.73 -10.50
N ASN A 358 14.65 18.16 -10.75
CA ASN A 358 15.05 17.61 -12.06
C ASN A 358 14.35 16.26 -12.34
N TYR A 359 13.04 16.30 -12.54
CA TYR A 359 12.22 15.10 -12.71
C TYR A 359 12.62 14.29 -13.96
N PRO A 360 12.83 12.95 -13.84
CA PRO A 360 13.15 12.10 -14.98
C PRO A 360 12.05 12.11 -16.04
N ILE A 361 12.42 11.92 -17.31
CA ILE A 361 11.46 11.78 -18.41
C ILE A 361 11.33 10.31 -18.78
N ASN A 362 10.09 9.81 -18.72
CA ASN A 362 9.75 8.45 -19.09
C ASN A 362 9.05 8.47 -20.45
N PHE A 363 9.52 7.67 -21.40
CA PHE A 363 8.93 7.65 -22.73
C PHE A 363 9.05 6.30 -23.43
N CYS A 364 8.11 6.05 -24.34
CA CYS A 364 8.12 4.93 -25.28
C CYS A 364 7.56 5.37 -26.63
N ASP A 365 7.53 4.45 -27.58
CA ASP A 365 7.06 4.69 -28.93
C ASP A 365 5.61 4.17 -29.15
N SER A 366 5.16 4.21 -30.41
CA SER A 366 3.82 3.76 -30.80
C SER A 366 3.57 2.26 -30.64
N ASN A 367 4.61 1.43 -30.56
CA ASN A 367 4.45 0.01 -30.24
C ASN A 367 4.21 -0.19 -28.75
N GLY A 368 4.95 0.55 -27.90
CA GLY A 368 4.84 0.44 -26.45
C GLY A 368 3.44 0.74 -25.89
N VAL A 369 2.69 1.64 -26.53
CA VAL A 369 1.33 2.00 -26.09
C VAL A 369 0.26 0.98 -26.49
N LYS A 370 0.55 0.02 -27.38
CA LYS A 370 -0.44 -1.01 -27.81
C LYS A 370 -0.86 -1.94 -26.68
N ALA A 371 -0.06 -2.04 -25.62
CA ALA A 371 -0.36 -2.86 -24.45
C ALA A 371 -1.33 -2.17 -23.47
N LEU A 372 -1.63 -0.88 -23.67
CA LEU A 372 -2.51 -0.11 -22.80
C LEU A 372 -3.98 -0.38 -23.11
N LEU A 373 -4.82 -0.34 -22.07
CA LEU A 373 -6.25 -0.11 -22.26
C LEU A 373 -6.47 1.33 -22.78
N PRO A 374 -7.49 1.60 -23.61
CA PRO A 374 -7.70 2.93 -24.20
C PRO A 374 -7.64 4.07 -23.18
N GLU A 375 -8.32 3.91 -22.04
CA GLU A 375 -8.34 4.93 -20.99
C GLU A 375 -6.96 5.23 -20.36
N GLN A 376 -6.04 4.26 -20.37
CA GLN A 376 -4.69 4.42 -19.82
C GLN A 376 -3.80 5.30 -20.73
N LEU A 377 -4.20 5.52 -21.98
CA LEU A 377 -3.54 6.42 -22.91
C LEU A 377 -4.30 7.75 -23.03
N GLU A 378 -5.62 7.69 -23.21
CA GLU A 378 -6.46 8.86 -23.48
C GLU A 378 -6.53 9.83 -22.29
N LYS A 379 -6.73 9.33 -21.07
CA LYS A 379 -6.83 10.18 -19.87
C LYS A 379 -5.57 11.02 -19.61
N PRO A 380 -4.35 10.45 -19.61
CA PRO A 380 -3.14 11.26 -19.40
C PRO A 380 -2.79 12.17 -20.59
N LEU A 381 -3.19 11.83 -21.83
CA LEU A 381 -3.09 12.75 -22.97
C LEU A 381 -4.02 13.96 -22.79
N ASN A 382 -5.29 13.70 -22.44
CA ASN A 382 -6.29 14.74 -22.26
C ASN A 382 -6.00 15.64 -21.06
N SER A 383 -5.36 15.13 -20.00
CA SER A 383 -4.90 15.96 -18.88
C SER A 383 -3.64 16.78 -19.18
N GLY A 384 -2.98 16.51 -20.31
CA GLY A 384 -1.79 17.22 -20.76
C GLY A 384 -0.47 16.81 -20.08
N ILE A 385 -0.51 15.85 -19.13
CA ILE A 385 0.68 15.35 -18.46
C ILE A 385 1.50 14.40 -19.35
N LEU A 386 0.83 13.67 -20.23
CA LEU A 386 1.43 12.86 -21.29
C LEU A 386 1.37 13.63 -22.60
N LYS A 387 2.50 13.66 -23.31
CA LYS A 387 2.64 14.40 -24.56
C LYS A 387 3.05 13.47 -25.69
N LYS A 388 2.52 13.75 -26.87
CA LYS A 388 2.82 13.05 -28.12
C LYS A 388 3.84 13.86 -28.91
N PHE A 389 4.83 13.20 -29.48
CA PHE A 389 5.92 13.79 -30.26
C PHE A 389 6.16 12.97 -31.52
N ASP A 390 6.61 13.60 -32.60
CA ASP A 390 6.90 12.92 -33.87
C ASP A 390 8.38 12.54 -33.99
N SER A 391 9.26 13.04 -33.10
CA SER A 391 10.68 12.70 -33.07
C SER A 391 11.32 12.75 -31.66
N ILE A 392 12.50 12.14 -31.52
CA ILE A 392 13.32 12.24 -30.30
C ILE A 392 13.85 13.67 -30.09
N ASP A 393 14.14 14.41 -31.16
CA ASP A 393 14.58 15.80 -31.07
C ASP A 393 13.47 16.71 -30.49
N GLU A 394 12.20 16.44 -30.78
CA GLU A 394 11.08 17.16 -30.16
C GLU A 394 10.93 16.88 -28.66
N ILE A 395 11.14 15.63 -28.23
CA ILE A 395 11.20 15.30 -26.79
C ILE A 395 12.33 16.07 -26.13
N ALA A 396 13.51 16.06 -26.76
CA ALA A 396 14.70 16.74 -26.24
C ALA A 396 14.46 18.25 -26.10
N ALA A 397 13.91 18.89 -27.13
CA ALA A 397 13.59 20.31 -27.11
C ALA A 397 12.56 20.64 -26.03
N PHE A 398 11.47 19.87 -25.94
CA PHE A 398 10.38 20.12 -24.99
C PHE A 398 10.84 20.02 -23.53
N TYR A 399 11.59 18.97 -23.20
CA TYR A 399 12.06 18.71 -21.84
C TYR A 399 13.47 19.26 -21.55
N LYS A 400 14.04 20.03 -22.48
CA LYS A 400 15.37 20.66 -22.36
C LYS A 400 16.48 19.63 -22.10
N ILE A 401 16.43 18.51 -22.80
CA ILE A 401 17.41 17.42 -22.75
C ILE A 401 18.49 17.67 -23.82
N PRO A 402 19.77 17.39 -23.58
CA PRO A 402 20.79 17.41 -24.63
C PRO A 402 20.44 16.42 -25.76
N ALA A 403 20.04 16.94 -26.93
CA ALA A 403 19.46 16.12 -28.01
C ALA A 403 20.42 15.03 -28.51
N ASP A 404 21.69 15.34 -28.69
CA ASP A 404 22.69 14.37 -29.18
C ASP A 404 22.94 13.24 -28.17
N GLU A 405 22.96 13.54 -26.87
CA GLU A 405 23.11 12.51 -25.84
C GLU A 405 21.84 11.65 -25.71
N LEU A 406 20.65 12.24 -25.89
CA LEU A 406 19.41 11.47 -25.88
C LEU A 406 19.34 10.51 -27.07
N LYS A 407 19.70 10.95 -28.27
CA LYS A 407 19.75 10.09 -29.46
C LYS A 407 20.72 8.92 -29.28
N LYS A 408 21.94 9.19 -28.78
CA LYS A 408 22.91 8.13 -28.44
C LYS A 408 22.35 7.14 -27.43
N THR A 409 21.61 7.63 -26.42
CA THR A 409 20.98 6.79 -25.41
C THR A 409 19.89 5.89 -26.00
N VAL A 410 19.05 6.42 -26.88
CA VAL A 410 18.00 5.65 -27.58
C VAL A 410 18.64 4.61 -28.51
N GLU A 411 19.63 4.99 -29.31
CA GLU A 411 20.34 4.07 -30.20
C GLU A 411 21.00 2.92 -29.42
N ARG A 412 21.67 3.23 -28.32
CA ARG A 412 22.29 2.23 -27.43
C ARG A 412 21.26 1.27 -26.85
N TYR A 413 20.13 1.78 -26.35
CA TYR A 413 19.04 0.95 -25.83
C TYR A 413 18.44 0.04 -26.92
N ASN A 414 18.18 0.57 -28.12
CA ASN A 414 17.65 -0.20 -29.23
C ASN A 414 18.63 -1.32 -29.65
N GLY A 415 19.94 -1.06 -29.58
CA GLY A 415 20.98 -2.07 -29.73
C GLY A 415 20.86 -3.23 -28.73
N PHE A 416 20.57 -2.93 -27.46
CA PHE A 416 20.33 -3.95 -26.43
C PHE A 416 19.06 -4.77 -26.69
N VAL A 417 17.98 -4.14 -27.16
CA VAL A 417 16.74 -4.84 -27.53
C VAL A 417 17.02 -5.85 -28.63
N LYS A 418 17.76 -5.44 -29.66
CA LYS A 418 18.18 -6.33 -30.76
C LYS A 418 19.07 -7.48 -30.26
N ALA A 419 19.96 -7.22 -29.31
CA ALA A 419 20.85 -8.23 -28.71
C ALA A 419 20.15 -9.13 -27.68
N GLY A 420 18.96 -8.74 -27.19
CA GLY A 420 18.24 -9.42 -26.12
C GLY A 420 18.87 -9.26 -24.72
N LYS A 421 19.80 -8.32 -24.55
CA LYS A 421 20.56 -8.14 -23.30
C LYS A 421 20.89 -6.66 -23.06
N ASP A 422 20.41 -6.11 -21.94
CA ASP A 422 20.74 -4.77 -21.47
C ASP A 422 22.02 -4.80 -20.61
N ASP A 423 23.16 -4.50 -21.21
CA ASP A 423 24.44 -4.49 -20.50
C ASP A 423 24.61 -3.28 -19.56
N ASP A 424 23.78 -2.24 -19.69
CA ASP A 424 23.89 -1.05 -18.84
C ASP A 424 23.24 -1.28 -17.46
N PHE A 425 22.03 -1.83 -17.43
CA PHE A 425 21.24 -1.95 -16.20
C PHE A 425 20.61 -3.33 -15.98
N GLY A 426 20.75 -4.26 -16.92
CA GLY A 426 20.15 -5.59 -16.83
C GLY A 426 18.62 -5.58 -16.87
N LYS A 427 17.99 -4.62 -17.55
CA LYS A 427 16.55 -4.70 -17.87
C LYS A 427 16.30 -6.00 -18.64
N PRO A 428 15.33 -6.85 -18.24
CA PRO A 428 14.98 -8.03 -19.03
C PRO A 428 14.40 -7.59 -20.37
N LEU A 429 15.02 -8.05 -21.47
CA LEU A 429 14.65 -7.72 -22.84
C LEU A 429 14.19 -8.96 -23.64
N ASP A 430 13.90 -10.05 -22.95
CA ASP A 430 13.36 -11.24 -23.61
C ASP A 430 11.97 -10.95 -24.22
N LYS A 431 11.58 -11.76 -25.20
CA LYS A 431 10.35 -11.57 -25.96
C LYS A 431 9.10 -11.63 -25.08
N THR A 432 9.09 -12.40 -23.99
CA THR A 432 7.93 -12.48 -23.09
C THR A 432 7.77 -11.23 -22.24
N THR A 433 8.88 -10.54 -21.97
CA THR A 433 8.90 -9.31 -21.19
C THR A 433 8.67 -8.06 -22.05
N THR A 434 9.30 -7.92 -23.22
CA THR A 434 9.27 -6.65 -23.98
C THR A 434 8.73 -6.76 -25.40
N ASP A 435 8.30 -7.94 -25.83
CA ASP A 435 7.85 -8.21 -27.21
C ASP A 435 8.89 -7.87 -28.30
N GLY A 436 10.14 -7.59 -27.90
CA GLY A 436 11.20 -7.10 -28.79
C GLY A 436 10.98 -5.65 -29.25
N TYR A 437 10.13 -4.89 -28.58
CA TYR A 437 9.89 -3.48 -28.92
C TYR A 437 11.06 -2.61 -28.47
N ASP A 438 11.60 -1.86 -29.42
CA ASP A 438 12.59 -0.81 -29.20
C ASP A 438 11.89 0.56 -29.17
N VAL A 439 12.68 1.64 -29.10
CA VAL A 439 12.15 3.02 -29.14
C VAL A 439 12.56 3.65 -30.47
N SER A 440 11.85 3.30 -31.54
CA SER A 440 12.20 3.75 -32.90
C SER A 440 11.00 4.23 -33.73
N LYS A 441 9.76 3.86 -33.35
CA LYS A 441 8.59 4.07 -34.21
C LYS A 441 7.69 5.22 -33.74
N PRO A 442 7.73 6.39 -34.40
CA PRO A 442 6.84 7.48 -34.04
C PRO A 442 5.36 7.11 -34.23
N PRO A 443 4.44 7.79 -33.54
CA PRO A 443 4.71 8.83 -32.56
C PRO A 443 5.32 8.28 -31.25
N PHE A 444 6.04 9.15 -30.55
CA PHE A 444 6.56 8.92 -29.22
C PHE A 444 5.66 9.57 -28.16
N TYR A 445 5.64 8.98 -26.97
CA TYR A 445 4.83 9.43 -25.85
C TYR A 445 5.72 9.61 -24.63
N ALA A 446 5.73 10.81 -24.03
CA ALA A 446 6.61 11.13 -22.92
C ALA A 446 5.90 11.92 -21.81
N MET A 447 6.31 11.66 -20.57
CA MET A 447 5.87 12.41 -19.39
C MET A 447 6.94 12.45 -18.29
N ARG A 448 6.79 13.39 -17.35
CA ARG A 448 7.65 13.45 -16.15
C ARG A 448 7.33 12.31 -15.19
N GLY A 449 8.36 11.74 -14.57
CA GLY A 449 8.27 10.72 -13.54
C GLY A 449 8.60 11.27 -12.15
N THR A 450 7.91 10.79 -11.13
CA THR A 450 8.28 11.01 -9.72
C THR A 450 7.84 9.83 -8.84
N PRO A 451 8.58 9.49 -7.77
CA PRO A 451 8.07 8.61 -6.73
C PRO A 451 6.99 9.30 -5.88
N LYS A 452 5.96 8.55 -5.46
CA LYS A 452 4.96 9.00 -4.45
C LYS A 452 4.73 7.95 -3.38
N LEU A 453 4.37 8.37 -2.16
CA LEU A 453 4.08 7.45 -1.07
C LEU A 453 2.95 6.50 -1.44
N HIS A 454 3.13 5.22 -1.14
CA HIS A 454 2.26 4.20 -1.68
C HIS A 454 1.82 3.14 -0.67
N HIS A 455 2.73 2.65 0.18
CA HIS A 455 2.43 1.54 1.08
C HIS A 455 3.35 1.58 2.32
N THR A 456 2.86 1.14 3.47
CA THR A 456 3.65 1.03 4.70
C THR A 456 3.90 -0.43 5.03
N MET A 457 5.15 -0.88 5.00
CA MET A 457 5.50 -2.29 5.23
C MET A 457 5.56 -2.66 6.71
N GLY A 458 5.80 -1.67 7.56
CA GLY A 458 5.74 -1.84 9.00
C GLY A 458 4.32 -1.71 9.53
N GLY A 459 4.09 -2.31 10.69
CA GLY A 459 2.80 -2.35 11.35
C GLY A 459 2.83 -3.18 12.62
N ILE A 460 1.73 -3.88 12.88
CA ILE A 460 1.53 -4.75 14.05
C ILE A 460 2.14 -6.13 13.79
N ASP A 461 2.86 -6.68 14.78
CA ASP A 461 3.36 -8.05 14.71
C ASP A 461 2.23 -9.08 14.83
N ILE A 462 2.29 -10.13 14.00
CA ILE A 462 1.35 -11.24 14.01
C ILE A 462 2.09 -12.58 13.85
N ASN A 463 1.50 -13.65 14.37
CA ASN A 463 1.91 -15.01 14.00
C ASN A 463 1.21 -15.49 12.72
N THR A 464 1.55 -16.71 12.28
CA THR A 464 0.95 -17.36 11.09
C THR A 464 -0.55 -17.69 11.22
N LYS A 465 -1.15 -17.49 12.41
CA LYS A 465 -2.60 -17.57 12.66
C LYS A 465 -3.27 -16.19 12.70
N ALA A 466 -2.57 -15.14 12.27
CA ALA A 466 -3.01 -13.75 12.28
C ALA A 466 -3.31 -13.18 13.69
N GLN A 467 -2.81 -13.81 14.75
CA GLN A 467 -3.00 -13.32 16.12
C GLN A 467 -1.96 -12.24 16.43
N VAL A 468 -2.40 -11.13 17.02
CA VAL A 468 -1.52 -10.01 17.38
C VAL A 468 -0.62 -10.39 18.54
N ILE A 469 0.69 -10.13 18.42
CA ILE A 469 1.68 -10.46 19.46
C ILE A 469 1.83 -9.30 20.44
N SER A 470 1.83 -9.63 21.73
CA SER A 470 2.00 -8.68 22.83
C SER A 470 3.47 -8.36 23.08
N LEU A 471 3.78 -7.07 23.22
CA LEU A 471 5.08 -6.56 23.67
C LEU A 471 5.37 -6.93 25.13
N LYS A 472 4.32 -7.17 25.92
CA LYS A 472 4.45 -7.46 27.35
C LYS A 472 4.72 -8.94 27.61
N THR A 473 4.02 -9.82 26.88
CA THR A 473 4.05 -11.26 27.15
C THR A 473 4.78 -12.07 26.08
N GLU A 474 5.10 -11.45 24.93
CA GLU A 474 5.63 -12.13 23.74
C GLU A 474 4.71 -13.25 23.22
N MET A 475 3.46 -13.26 23.68
CA MET A 475 2.41 -14.21 23.32
C MET A 475 1.24 -13.47 22.66
N PRO A 476 0.34 -14.19 21.96
CA PRO A 476 -0.88 -13.60 21.42
C PRO A 476 -1.68 -12.80 22.45
N ILE A 477 -2.10 -11.59 22.09
CA ILE A 477 -3.13 -10.84 22.84
C ILE A 477 -4.45 -11.61 22.65
N PRO A 478 -5.10 -12.08 23.73
CA PRO A 478 -6.30 -12.90 23.57
C PRO A 478 -7.39 -12.15 22.81
N ARG A 479 -8.02 -12.87 21.86
CA ARG A 479 -9.14 -12.37 21.04
C ARG A 479 -8.82 -11.17 20.14
N LEU A 480 -7.54 -10.90 19.87
CA LEU A 480 -7.11 -9.85 18.94
C LEU A 480 -6.33 -10.41 17.75
N PHE A 481 -6.80 -10.08 16.56
CA PHE A 481 -6.22 -10.48 15.29
C PHE A 481 -5.95 -9.26 14.41
N ALA A 482 -5.04 -9.38 13.45
CA ALA A 482 -4.77 -8.33 12.47
C ALA A 482 -4.41 -8.91 11.11
N ALA A 483 -4.79 -8.23 10.03
CA ALA A 483 -4.53 -8.69 8.67
C ALA A 483 -4.36 -7.54 7.66
N GLY A 484 -3.53 -7.77 6.65
CA GLY A 484 -3.21 -6.83 5.59
C GLY A 484 -2.23 -5.73 6.01
N GLU A 485 -2.27 -4.59 5.33
CA GLU A 485 -1.27 -3.51 5.46
C GLU A 485 -1.14 -2.90 6.88
N ILE A 486 -2.06 -3.19 7.81
CA ILE A 486 -1.89 -2.79 9.21
C ILE A 486 -0.80 -3.63 9.92
N THR A 487 -0.40 -4.76 9.35
CA THR A 487 0.59 -5.69 9.90
C THR A 487 2.00 -5.39 9.40
N GLY A 488 3.00 -5.78 10.19
CA GLY A 488 4.42 -5.67 9.85
C GLY A 488 5.06 -7.00 9.50
N GLY A 489 6.31 -6.98 9.04
CA GLY A 489 7.14 -8.18 8.86
C GLY A 489 6.96 -8.89 7.51
N VAL A 490 5.73 -8.96 6.96
CA VAL A 490 5.47 -9.64 5.68
C VAL A 490 6.37 -9.10 4.56
N HIS A 491 6.50 -7.79 4.42
CA HIS A 491 7.09 -7.18 3.23
C HIS A 491 8.54 -6.70 3.38
N GLY A 492 9.11 -6.76 4.58
CA GLY A 492 10.46 -6.26 4.85
C GLY A 492 10.64 -4.80 4.40
N ALA A 493 11.79 -4.49 3.80
CA ALA A 493 12.10 -3.13 3.36
C ALA A 493 11.40 -2.66 2.07
N SER A 494 10.75 -3.56 1.33
CA SER A 494 10.00 -3.18 0.13
C SER A 494 9.05 -4.27 -0.30
N ARG A 495 7.78 -3.92 -0.37
CA ARG A 495 6.77 -4.81 -0.92
C ARG A 495 6.94 -4.99 -2.43
N LEU A 496 6.91 -6.24 -2.88
CA LEU A 496 6.86 -6.57 -4.30
C LEU A 496 5.46 -6.27 -4.89
N GLY A 497 5.40 -5.87 -6.18
CA GLY A 497 4.14 -5.57 -6.85
C GLY A 497 3.13 -6.72 -6.74
N SER A 498 1.83 -6.46 -6.70
CA SER A 498 0.76 -7.47 -6.56
C SER A 498 0.72 -8.36 -5.30
N VAL A 499 1.75 -8.35 -4.46
CA VAL A 499 1.80 -9.19 -3.24
C VAL A 499 0.92 -8.67 -2.10
N ALA A 500 0.60 -7.36 -2.04
CA ALA A 500 -0.32 -6.83 -1.02
C ALA A 500 -1.72 -7.43 -1.11
N ILE A 501 -2.21 -7.75 -2.31
CA ILE A 501 -3.53 -8.38 -2.46
C ILE A 501 -3.49 -9.79 -1.89
N ALA A 502 -2.40 -10.53 -2.17
CA ALA A 502 -2.17 -11.86 -1.66
C ALA A 502 -2.09 -11.86 -0.12
N ASP A 503 -1.32 -10.95 0.45
CA ASP A 503 -1.24 -10.72 1.90
C ASP A 503 -2.63 -10.46 2.50
N CYS A 504 -3.28 -9.36 2.08
CA CYS A 504 -4.55 -8.95 2.66
C CYS A 504 -5.61 -10.07 2.60
N LEU A 505 -5.80 -10.70 1.44
CA LEU A 505 -6.82 -11.76 1.30
C LEU A 505 -6.44 -13.01 2.10
N THR A 506 -5.16 -13.39 2.10
CA THR A 506 -4.70 -14.61 2.79
C THR A 506 -4.80 -14.45 4.30
N PHE A 507 -4.19 -13.41 4.87
CA PHE A 507 -4.21 -13.20 6.31
C PHE A 507 -5.60 -12.78 6.80
N GLY A 508 -6.40 -12.11 5.96
CA GLY A 508 -7.81 -11.85 6.27
C GLY A 508 -8.58 -13.16 6.43
N MET A 509 -8.49 -14.06 5.44
CA MET A 509 -9.11 -15.38 5.50
C MET A 509 -8.61 -16.18 6.73
N ILE A 510 -7.30 -16.22 6.97
CA ILE A 510 -6.71 -16.89 8.14
C ILE A 510 -7.23 -16.32 9.47
N ALA A 511 -7.38 -15.00 9.59
CA ALA A 511 -7.96 -14.40 10.79
C ALA A 511 -9.40 -14.87 11.00
N GLY A 512 -10.22 -14.93 9.94
CA GLY A 512 -11.58 -15.47 10.01
C GLY A 512 -11.63 -16.97 10.33
N GLU A 513 -10.65 -17.75 9.89
CA GLU A 513 -10.51 -19.18 10.23
C GLU A 513 -10.18 -19.38 11.71
N ASN A 514 -9.32 -18.54 12.28
CA ASN A 514 -8.77 -18.72 13.63
C ASN A 514 -9.50 -17.93 14.72
N ILE A 515 -10.40 -17.00 14.36
CA ILE A 515 -11.23 -16.33 15.35
C ILE A 515 -12.30 -17.29 15.89
N GLY A 516 -12.33 -17.43 17.21
CA GLY A 516 -13.11 -18.47 17.91
C GLY A 516 -12.58 -18.75 19.29
#